data_AF-A8U1M3-F1
#
_entry.id   AF-A8U1M3-F1
#
_cell.length_a   1.000
_cell.length_b   1.000
_cell.length_c   1.000
_cell.angle_alpha   90.00
_cell.angle_beta   90.00
_cell.angle_gamma   90.00
#
_symmetry.space_group_name_H-M   'P 1'
#
loop_
_entity.id
_entity.type
_entity.pdbx_description
1 polymer ?
#
loop_
_entity_poly.entity_id
_entity_poly.type
_entity_poly.pdbx_seq_one_letter_code
_entity_poly.pdbx_strand_id
1 'polypeptide(L)'
;MTAPDTIQVFVPLKLRKKNGRPKILPPADYLPSEDQTQDPHILRAIGRAWGWRRRMEAGEFATVRDLAIAMDLAERHVSRQLRLAYLAPDVLRRLVFCREVTAVTVMQLTECAALPWGEQAGVMFELQT
;
A
#
# COMPACT_ATOMS: atom_id res chain seq x y z
N MET A 1 38.08 -21.10 19.39
CA MET A 1 37.17 -20.14 20.04
C MET A 1 35.98 -19.95 19.11
N THR A 2 34.86 -20.61 19.42
CA THR A 2 33.64 -20.61 18.60
C THR A 2 32.93 -19.25 18.73
N ALA A 3 32.59 -18.63 17.59
CA ALA A 3 31.82 -17.41 17.55
C ALA A 3 30.41 -17.67 18.15
N PRO A 4 29.82 -16.73 18.89
CA PRO A 4 28.48 -16.91 19.40
C PRO A 4 27.46 -16.93 18.25
N ASP A 5 26.64 -17.98 18.20
CA ASP A 5 25.61 -18.20 17.17
C ASP A 5 24.42 -17.21 17.23
N THR A 6 24.38 -16.32 18.23
CA THR A 6 23.22 -15.46 18.51
C THR A 6 23.60 -13.97 18.55
N ILE A 7 22.96 -13.18 17.69
CA ILE A 7 23.04 -11.71 17.72
C ILE A 7 21.95 -11.18 18.66
N GLN A 8 22.34 -10.48 19.73
CA GLN A 8 21.42 -9.75 20.60
C GLN A 8 21.49 -8.25 20.27
N VAL A 9 20.37 -7.66 19.83
CA VAL A 9 20.25 -6.23 19.58
C VAL A 9 19.44 -5.61 20.72
N PHE A 10 20.04 -4.67 21.45
CA PHE A 10 19.34 -3.88 22.46
C PHE A 10 18.85 -2.57 21.85
N VAL A 11 17.53 -2.45 21.68
CA VAL A 11 16.89 -1.20 21.23
C VAL A 11 16.27 -0.52 22.46
N PRO A 12 16.79 0.64 22.90
CA PRO A 12 16.23 1.35 24.05
C PRO A 12 14.82 1.89 23.72
N LEU A 13 13.80 1.35 24.40
CA LEU A 13 12.40 1.74 24.22
C LEU A 13 11.91 2.50 25.46
N LYS A 14 11.26 3.65 25.28
CA LYS A 14 10.58 4.38 26.37
C LYS A 14 9.07 4.22 26.23
N LEU A 15 8.42 3.58 27.21
CA LEU A 15 6.95 3.54 27.27
C LEU A 15 6.40 4.94 27.58
N ARG A 16 5.46 5.41 26.77
CA ARG A 16 4.74 6.68 27.01
C ARG A 16 3.24 6.46 26.84
N LYS A 17 2.41 7.25 27.53
CA LYS A 17 0.95 7.17 27.40
C LYS A 17 0.48 8.17 26.33
N LYS A 18 -0.22 7.69 25.28
CA LYS A 18 -0.93 8.54 24.30
C LYS A 18 -2.42 8.22 24.40
N ASN A 19 -3.25 9.21 24.69
CA ASN A 19 -4.71 9.07 24.91
C ASN A 19 -5.06 8.03 26.00
N GLY A 20 -4.31 8.01 27.11
CA GLY A 20 -4.56 7.11 28.25
C GLY A 20 -4.12 5.66 28.07
N ARG A 21 -3.76 5.22 26.85
CA ARG A 21 -3.24 3.86 26.59
C ARG A 21 -1.71 3.86 26.51
N PRO A 22 -1.01 2.87 27.10
CA PRO A 22 0.42 2.71 26.92
C PRO A 22 0.69 2.41 25.44
N LYS A 23 1.52 3.25 24.80
CA LYS A 23 2.04 3.01 23.45
C LYS A 23 3.56 3.08 23.50
N ILE A 24 4.20 2.24 22.69
CA ILE A 24 5.62 2.40 22.39
C ILE A 24 5.70 3.65 21.51
N LEU A 25 6.35 4.69 22.02
CA LEU A 25 6.60 5.91 21.24
C LEU A 25 8.07 5.91 20.81
N PRO A 26 8.36 6.44 19.62
CA PRO A 26 9.73 6.68 19.20
C PRO A 26 10.40 7.72 20.14
N PRO A 27 11.75 7.87 20.08
CA PRO A 27 12.51 8.84 20.86
C PRO A 27 11.93 10.26 20.82
N ALA A 28 12.20 11.09 21.83
CA ALA A 28 11.55 12.41 21.95
C ALA A 28 11.97 13.42 20.87
N ASP A 29 13.15 13.18 20.30
CA ASP A 29 13.82 13.83 19.18
C ASP A 29 13.43 13.25 17.81
N TYR A 30 12.52 12.26 17.80
CA TYR A 30 12.04 11.67 16.57
C TYR A 30 11.21 12.65 15.74
N LEU A 31 11.71 12.99 14.55
CA LEU A 31 10.99 13.80 13.59
C LEU A 31 10.00 12.91 12.82
N PRO A 32 8.68 13.22 12.84
CA PRO A 32 7.67 12.43 12.12
C PRO A 32 7.91 12.31 10.61
N SER A 33 8.78 13.14 10.02
CA SER A 33 9.19 13.05 8.62
C SER A 33 10.10 11.85 8.32
N GLU A 34 10.69 11.20 9.33
CA GLU A 34 11.54 10.02 9.14
C GLU A 34 10.74 8.75 8.89
N ASP A 35 9.49 8.69 9.39
CA ASP A 35 8.55 7.69 8.93
C ASP A 35 7.96 8.16 7.61
N GLN A 36 8.63 7.82 6.50
CA GLN A 36 8.00 7.71 5.18
C GLN A 36 6.86 6.69 5.26
N THR A 37 5.76 7.07 5.92
CA THR A 37 4.65 6.19 6.21
C THR A 37 3.82 6.12 4.94
N GLN A 38 3.76 4.93 4.36
CA GLN A 38 2.89 4.66 3.23
C GLN A 38 1.45 5.06 3.56
N ASP A 39 0.78 5.68 2.59
CA ASP A 39 -0.63 6.03 2.76
C ASP A 39 -1.44 4.73 3.00
N PRO A 40 -2.04 4.56 4.19
CA PRO A 40 -2.82 3.36 4.51
C PRO A 40 -4.03 3.20 3.60
N HIS A 41 -4.55 4.28 3.01
CA HIS A 41 -5.65 4.22 2.04
C HIS A 41 -5.20 3.60 0.72
N ILE A 42 -4.00 3.96 0.23
CA ILE A 42 -3.40 3.36 -0.97
C ILE A 42 -3.15 1.87 -0.75
N LEU A 43 -2.51 1.50 0.38
CA LEU A 43 -2.23 0.10 0.69
C LEU A 43 -3.51 -0.74 0.79
N ARG A 44 -4.56 -0.21 1.44
CA ARG A 44 -5.86 -0.88 1.53
C ARG A 44 -6.53 -1.01 0.17
N ALA A 45 -6.41 -0.01 -0.70
CA ALA A 45 -6.99 -0.06 -2.04
C ALA A 45 -6.30 -1.13 -2.91
N ILE A 46 -4.97 -1.17 -2.89
CA ILE A 46 -4.19 -2.21 -3.58
C ILE A 46 -4.52 -3.59 -3.02
N GLY A 47 -4.46 -3.76 -1.69
CA GLY A 47 -4.75 -5.04 -1.05
C GLY A 47 -6.17 -5.55 -1.36
N ARG A 48 -7.16 -4.65 -1.40
CA ARG A 48 -8.53 -4.98 -1.79
C ARG A 48 -8.62 -5.44 -3.24
N ALA A 49 -7.99 -4.72 -4.17
CA ALA A 49 -7.98 -5.10 -5.58
C ALA A 49 -7.37 -6.50 -5.79
N TRP A 50 -6.26 -6.79 -5.13
CA TRP A 50 -5.63 -8.12 -5.14
C TRP A 50 -6.50 -9.21 -4.50
N GLY A 51 -7.23 -8.87 -3.43
CA GLY A 51 -8.19 -9.77 -2.81
C GLY A 51 -9.34 -10.12 -3.76
N TRP A 52 -9.91 -9.11 -4.42
CA TRP A 52 -10.96 -9.30 -5.43
C TRP A 52 -10.47 -10.14 -6.61
N ARG A 53 -9.31 -9.81 -7.17
CA ARG A 53 -8.70 -10.59 -8.27
C ARG A 53 -8.58 -12.07 -7.90
N ARG A 54 -8.03 -12.39 -6.73
CA ARG A 54 -7.87 -13.78 -6.28
C ARG A 54 -9.19 -14.51 -6.13
N ARG A 55 -10.23 -13.85 -5.62
CA ARG A 55 -11.58 -14.44 -5.49
C ARG A 55 -12.23 -14.67 -6.86
N MET A 56 -12.02 -13.77 -7.82
CA MET A 56 -12.44 -13.96 -9.20
C MET A 56 -11.69 -15.12 -9.86
N GLU A 57 -10.37 -15.20 -9.70
CA GLU A 57 -9.54 -16.32 -10.20
C GLU A 57 -9.92 -17.65 -9.57
N ALA A 58 -10.38 -17.66 -8.32
CA ALA A 58 -10.93 -18.83 -7.63
C ALA A 58 -12.34 -19.22 -8.11
N GLY A 59 -12.95 -18.46 -9.01
CA GLY A 59 -14.30 -18.73 -9.54
C GLY A 59 -15.44 -18.32 -8.61
N GLU A 60 -15.18 -17.60 -7.52
CA GLU A 60 -16.25 -17.10 -6.63
C GLU A 60 -17.16 -16.09 -7.34
N PHE A 61 -16.63 -15.38 -8.35
CA PHE A 61 -17.36 -14.41 -9.17
C PHE A 61 -16.99 -14.61 -10.63
N ALA A 62 -18.00 -14.75 -11.50
CA ALA A 62 -17.79 -14.94 -12.93
C ALA A 62 -17.50 -13.62 -13.64
N THR A 63 -18.11 -12.51 -13.19
CA THR A 63 -17.97 -11.20 -13.83
C THR A 63 -17.66 -10.09 -12.82
N VAL A 64 -17.15 -8.96 -13.32
CA VAL A 64 -16.97 -7.74 -12.52
C VAL A 64 -18.30 -7.24 -11.97
N ARG A 65 -19.40 -7.47 -12.69
CA ARG A 65 -20.75 -7.13 -12.24
C ARG A 65 -21.18 -7.96 -11.03
N ASP A 66 -20.91 -9.26 -11.03
CA ASP A 66 -21.24 -10.14 -9.89
C ASP A 66 -20.48 -9.69 -8.63
N LEU A 67 -19.19 -9.38 -8.80
CA LEU A 67 -18.38 -8.80 -7.73
C LEU A 67 -18.96 -7.47 -7.23
N ALA A 68 -19.42 -6.60 -8.14
CA ALA A 68 -19.99 -5.30 -7.77
C ALA A 68 -21.30 -5.44 -6.98
N ILE A 69 -22.19 -6.36 -7.40
CA ILE A 69 -23.41 -6.69 -6.67
C ILE A 69 -23.06 -7.23 -5.28
N ALA A 70 -22.10 -8.16 -5.17
CA ALA A 70 -21.71 -8.75 -3.90
C ALA A 70 -21.07 -7.76 -2.92
N MET A 71 -20.42 -6.71 -3.43
CA MET A 71 -19.80 -5.66 -2.61
C MET A 71 -20.71 -4.45 -2.37
N ASP A 72 -21.93 -4.43 -2.92
CA ASP A 72 -22.84 -3.28 -2.91
C ASP A 72 -22.18 -1.98 -3.44
N LEU A 73 -21.51 -2.10 -4.58
CA LEU A 73 -20.77 -1.02 -5.22
C LEU A 73 -21.19 -0.86 -6.69
N ALA A 74 -21.01 0.35 -7.21
CA ALA A 74 -21.19 0.58 -8.64
C ALA A 74 -20.13 -0.17 -9.46
N GLU A 75 -20.53 -0.84 -10.53
CA GLU A 75 -19.63 -1.62 -11.39
C GLU A 75 -18.44 -0.79 -11.91
N ARG A 76 -18.68 0.48 -12.30
CA ARG A 76 -17.63 1.42 -12.70
C ARG A 76 -16.57 1.65 -11.63
N HIS A 77 -16.96 1.64 -10.35
CA HIS A 77 -16.06 1.86 -9.23
C HIS A 77 -15.22 0.61 -8.97
N VAL A 78 -15.85 -0.57 -8.98
CA VAL A 78 -15.18 -1.86 -8.85
C VAL A 78 -14.19 -2.07 -9.98
N SER A 79 -14.58 -1.79 -11.23
CA SER A 79 -13.69 -1.90 -12.39
C SER A 79 -12.45 -1.01 -12.24
N ARG A 80 -12.60 0.25 -11.85
CA ARG A 80 -11.47 1.17 -11.62
C ARG A 80 -10.55 0.67 -10.51
N GLN A 81 -11.12 0.24 -9.39
CA GLN A 81 -10.33 -0.20 -8.25
C GLN A 81 -9.65 -1.55 -8.50
N LEU A 82 -10.29 -2.46 -9.25
CA LEU A 82 -9.72 -3.76 -9.64
C LEU A 82 -8.45 -3.60 -10.48
N ARG A 83 -8.32 -2.54 -11.29
CA ARG A 83 -7.10 -2.25 -12.08
C ARG A 83 -5.86 -2.10 -11.22
N LEU A 84 -5.99 -1.69 -9.95
CA LEU A 84 -4.85 -1.59 -9.02
C LEU A 84 -4.15 -2.94 -8.79
N ALA A 85 -4.82 -4.06 -9.05
CA ALA A 85 -4.21 -5.40 -9.01
C ALA A 85 -3.23 -5.65 -10.18
N TYR A 86 -3.21 -4.76 -11.18
CA TYR A 86 -2.43 -4.87 -12.42
C TYR A 86 -1.49 -3.66 -12.62
N LEU A 87 -1.16 -2.95 -11.53
CA LEU A 87 -0.10 -1.93 -11.53
C LEU A 87 1.22 -2.54 -12.00
N ALA A 88 2.03 -1.70 -12.66
CA ALA A 88 3.38 -2.07 -13.06
C ALA A 88 4.17 -2.56 -11.84
N PRO A 89 4.95 -3.66 -11.98
CA PRO A 89 5.71 -4.21 -10.86
C PRO A 89 6.64 -3.19 -10.20
N ASP A 90 7.19 -2.26 -10.98
CA ASP A 90 8.05 -1.19 -10.48
C ASP A 90 7.29 -0.20 -9.59
N VAL A 91 6.12 0.25 -10.03
CA VAL A 91 5.25 1.13 -9.24
C VAL A 91 4.81 0.45 -7.94
N LEU A 92 4.40 -0.81 -8.02
CA LEU A 92 4.04 -1.58 -6.83
C LEU A 92 5.24 -1.71 -5.87
N ARG A 93 6.45 -1.96 -6.40
CA ARG A 93 7.68 -2.06 -5.61
C ARG A 93 7.97 -0.77 -4.86
N ARG A 94 7.92 0.36 -5.57
CA ARG A 94 8.20 1.68 -5.01
C ARG A 94 7.17 2.08 -3.96
N LEU A 95 5.89 1.85 -4.23
CA LEU A 95 4.79 2.15 -3.30
C LEU A 95 4.80 1.23 -2.06
N VAL A 96 5.05 -0.08 -2.20
CA VAL A 96 4.86 -1.07 -1.12
C VAL A 96 6.15 -1.43 -0.38
N PHE A 97 7.31 -1.44 -1.05
CA PHE A 97 8.57 -1.84 -0.43
C PHE A 97 9.48 -0.65 -0.13
N CYS A 98 9.67 0.25 -1.10
CA CYS A 98 10.51 1.43 -0.92
C CYS A 98 9.85 2.52 -0.07
N ARG A 99 8.53 2.38 0.21
CA ARG A 99 7.71 3.33 0.97
C ARG A 99 7.80 4.76 0.44
N GLU A 100 7.99 4.88 -0.87
CA GLU A 100 8.18 6.18 -1.50
C GLU A 100 6.89 7.00 -1.33
N VAL A 101 7.02 8.13 -0.63
CA VAL A 101 5.89 8.99 -0.30
C VAL A 101 5.52 9.78 -1.53
N THR A 102 4.43 9.37 -2.18
CA THR A 102 3.86 10.10 -3.32
C THR A 102 2.64 10.88 -2.85
N ALA A 103 2.52 12.14 -3.26
CA ALA A 103 1.33 12.96 -2.99
C ALA A 103 0.13 12.60 -3.91
N VAL A 104 0.00 11.31 -4.26
CA VAL A 104 -1.03 10.84 -5.20
C VAL A 104 -2.23 10.30 -4.45
N THR A 105 -3.41 10.64 -4.97
CA THR A 105 -4.67 10.08 -4.49
C THR A 105 -4.88 8.68 -5.05
N VAL A 106 -5.73 7.88 -4.39
CA VAL A 106 -6.17 6.57 -4.93
C VAL A 106 -6.78 6.72 -6.33
N MET A 107 -7.46 7.83 -6.62
CA MET A 107 -8.04 8.10 -7.93
C MET A 107 -6.96 8.23 -9.01
N GLN A 108 -5.94 9.06 -8.79
CA GLN A 108 -4.79 9.19 -9.70
C GLN A 108 -4.08 7.86 -9.91
N LEU A 109 -3.96 7.03 -8.86
CA LEU A 109 -3.38 5.70 -8.98
C LEU A 109 -4.23 4.77 -9.84
N THR A 110 -5.56 4.84 -9.75
CA THR A 110 -6.47 4.06 -10.63
C THR A 110 -6.43 4.51 -12.08
N GLU A 111 -6.17 5.79 -12.34
CA GLU A 111 -5.97 6.33 -13.69
C GLU A 111 -4.62 5.89 -14.26
N CYS A 112 -3.56 5.98 -13.45
CA CYS A 112 -2.24 5.46 -13.80
C CYS A 112 -2.26 3.97 -14.13
N ALA A 113 -3.02 3.18 -13.37
CA ALA A 113 -3.16 1.74 -13.64
C ALA A 113 -3.80 1.42 -15.01
N ALA A 114 -4.38 2.40 -15.70
CA ALA A 114 -4.89 2.25 -17.07
C ALA A 114 -3.83 2.54 -18.15
N LEU A 115 -2.66 3.10 -17.79
CA LEU A 115 -1.57 3.39 -18.72
C LEU A 115 -0.71 2.14 -18.98
N PRO A 116 0.02 2.09 -20.12
CA PRO A 116 1.05 1.09 -20.35
C PRO A 116 2.08 1.07 -19.22
N TRP A 117 2.54 -0.11 -18.81
CA TRP A 117 3.46 -0.25 -17.67
C TRP A 117 4.72 0.61 -17.77
N GLY A 118 5.24 0.85 -18.98
CA GLY A 118 6.42 1.69 -19.20
C GLY A 118 6.22 3.17 -18.85
N GLU A 119 4.97 3.65 -18.84
CA GLU A 119 4.64 5.05 -18.56
C GLU A 119 4.26 5.28 -17.08
N GLN A 120 3.85 4.23 -16.37
CA GLN A 120 3.27 4.36 -15.03
C GLN A 120 4.25 4.95 -14.01
N ALA A 121 5.52 4.54 -14.04
CA ALA A 121 6.52 5.02 -13.09
C ALA A 121 6.83 6.52 -13.28
N GLY A 122 6.92 6.98 -14.52
CA GLY A 122 7.15 8.40 -14.82
C GLY A 122 5.97 9.26 -14.34
N VAL A 123 4.74 8.86 -14.67
CA VAL A 123 3.54 9.61 -14.25
C VAL A 123 3.37 9.64 -12.73
N MET A 124 3.74 8.56 -12.03
CA MET A 124 3.57 8.51 -10.57
C MET A 124 4.68 9.25 -9.80
N PHE A 125 5.93 9.19 -10.28
CA PHE A 125 7.06 9.61 -9.45
C PHE A 125 7.93 10.71 -10.06
N GLU A 126 7.85 10.99 -11.36
CA GLU A 126 8.71 12.01 -12.00
C GLU A 126 8.06 13.42 -12.04
N LEU A 127 6.77 13.54 -11.72
CA LEU A 127 6.04 14.82 -11.71
C LEU A 127 6.26 15.70 -10.44
N GLN A 128 7.32 15.46 -9.66
CA GLN A 128 7.64 16.22 -8.43
C GLN A 128 8.89 17.12 -8.55
N THR A 129 9.16 17.70 -9.73
CA THR A 129 10.15 18.78 -9.86
C THR A 129 9.52 20.15 -9.69
#